data_AF-A0A9W6YKA7-F1
#
_entry.id   AF-A0A9W6YKA7-F1
#
_cell.length_a   1.000
_cell.length_b   1.000
_cell.length_c   1.000
_cell.angle_alpha   90.00
_cell.angle_beta   90.00
_cell.angle_gamma   90.00
#
_symmetry.space_group_name_H-M   'P 1'
#
loop_
_entity.id
_entity.type
_entity.pdbx_description
1 polymer ?
#
loop_
_entity_poly.entity_id
_entity_poly.type
_entity_poly.pdbx_seq_one_letter_code
_entity_poly.pdbx_strand_id
1 'polypeptide(L)' 'MVWPARSPDCNPIENVWSVMAARVYAHGRQYHTIAKLEDTIHKAWSSIELEYLLKLVESMPRRCLAVIKTKGGLTKY' A
#
# COMPACT_ATOMS: atom_id res chain seq x y z
N MET A 1 13.16 13.52 -10.26
CA MET A 1 13.44 12.56 -9.16
C MET A 1 13.71 11.21 -9.81
N VAL A 2 14.76 10.50 -9.41
CA VAL A 2 15.09 9.18 -9.96
C VAL A 2 14.45 8.11 -9.07
N TRP A 3 13.57 7.27 -9.63
CA TRP A 3 13.00 6.13 -8.92
C TRP A 3 13.79 4.86 -9.26
N PRO A 4 14.31 4.12 -8.28
CA PRO A 4 15.03 2.89 -8.55
C PRO A 4 14.07 1.82 -9.11
N ALA A 5 14.52 1.10 -10.14
CA ALA A 5 13.75 0.00 -10.68
C ALA A 5 13.62 -1.13 -9.64
N ARG A 6 12.49 -1.84 -9.65
CA ARG A 6 12.22 -3.00 -8.78
C ARG A 6 12.25 -2.69 -7.27
N SER A 7 11.85 -1.50 -6.86
CA SER A 7 11.75 -1.11 -5.44
C SER A 7 10.31 -0.85 -4.98
N PRO A 8 9.43 -1.87 -4.96
CA PRO A 8 8.08 -1.73 -4.41
C PRO A 8 8.12 -1.48 -2.89
N ASP A 9 9.12 -2.01 -2.19
CA ASP A 9 9.36 -1.81 -0.76
C ASP A 9 9.63 -0.33 -0.39
N CYS A 10 10.14 0.45 -1.35
CA CYS A 10 10.27 1.90 -1.23
C CYS A 10 8.98 2.67 -1.49
N ASN A 11 7.94 2.05 -2.06
CA ASN A 11 6.71 2.74 -2.45
C ASN A 11 5.61 2.55 -1.39
N PRO A 12 5.25 3.58 -0.59
CA PRO A 12 4.26 3.41 0.47
C PRO A 12 2.85 3.08 -0.05
N ILE A 13 2.55 3.33 -1.33
CA ILE A 13 1.25 2.99 -1.91
C ILE A 13 0.98 1.49 -1.91
N GLU A 14 2.03 0.64 -1.92
CA GLU A 14 1.87 -0.82 -1.86
C GLU A 14 1.19 -1.25 -0.55
N ASN A 15 1.45 -0.54 0.55
CA ASN A 15 0.76 -0.77 1.82
C ASN A 15 -0.70 -0.32 1.78
N VAL A 16 -1.00 0.73 1.02
CA VAL A 16 -2.38 1.19 0.79
C VAL A 16 -3.14 0.15 -0.02
N TRP A 17 -2.56 -0.35 -1.11
CA TRP A 17 -3.16 -1.42 -1.91
C TRP A 17 -3.42 -2.69 -1.10
N SER A 18 -2.47 -3.08 -0.26
CA SER A 18 -2.63 -4.23 0.64
C SER A 18 -3.82 -4.07 1.59
N VAL A 19 -3.98 -2.89 2.21
CA VAL A 19 -5.13 -2.59 3.10
C VAL A 19 -6.44 -2.57 2.31
N MET A 20 -6.44 -1.97 1.12
CA MET A 20 -7.62 -1.95 0.26
C MET A 20 -8.06 -3.36 -0.12
N ALA A 21 -7.14 -4.21 -0.58
CA ALA A 21 -7.46 -5.60 -0.93
C ALA A 21 -8.01 -6.37 0.27
N ALA A 22 -7.40 -6.22 1.46
CA ALA A 22 -7.88 -6.85 2.68
C ALA A 22 -9.32 -6.42 3.04
N ARG A 23 -9.66 -5.14 2.86
CA ARG A 23 -11.00 -4.61 3.12
C ARG A 23 -12.03 -5.02 2.06
N VAL A 24 -11.64 -5.02 0.79
CA VAL A 24 -12.50 -5.43 -0.33
C VAL A 24 -12.90 -6.90 -0.18
N TYR A 25 -11.94 -7.78 0.11
CA TYR A 25 -12.17 -9.22 0.21
C TYR A 25 -12.37 -9.73 1.65
N ALA A 26 -12.65 -8.83 2.60
CA ALA A 26 -12.85 -9.17 4.00
C ALA A 26 -13.91 -10.29 4.16
N HIS A 27 -13.66 -11.21 5.10
CA HIS A 27 -14.53 -12.36 5.38
C HIS A 27 -14.79 -13.27 4.16
N GLY A 28 -13.85 -13.34 3.22
CA GLY A 28 -13.95 -14.20 2.04
C GLY A 28 -14.96 -13.70 1.00
N ARG A 29 -15.37 -12.43 1.09
CA ARG A 29 -16.34 -11.81 0.17
C ARG A 29 -15.95 -12.03 -1.29
N GLN A 30 -16.91 -12.46 -2.10
CA GLN A 30 -16.78 -12.62 -3.55
C GLN A 30 -17.72 -11.66 -4.29
N TYR A 31 -17.40 -11.36 -5.55
CA TYR A 31 -18.16 -10.45 -6.40
C TYR A 31 -18.65 -11.16 -7.65
N HIS A 32 -19.86 -10.83 -8.09
CA HIS A 32 -20.47 -11.42 -9.30
C HIS A 32 -20.70 -10.37 -10.39
N THR A 33 -20.46 -9.09 -10.08
CA THR A 33 -20.55 -7.98 -11.02
C THR A 33 -19.43 -6.99 -10.75
N ILE A 34 -18.96 -6.35 -11.83
CA ILE A 34 -17.94 -5.29 -11.75
C ILE A 34 -18.44 -4.12 -10.90
N ALA A 35 -19.70 -3.69 -11.09
CA ALA A 35 -20.28 -2.58 -10.33
C ALA A 35 -20.25 -2.78 -8.80
N LYS A 36 -20.47 -4.00 -8.30
CA LYS A 36 -20.39 -4.30 -6.85
C LYS A 36 -18.94 -4.28 -6.35
N LEU A 37 -18.01 -4.73 -7.18
CA LEU A 37 -16.58 -4.68 -6.87
C LEU A 37 -16.10 -3.23 -6.81
N GLU A 38 -16.43 -2.42 -7.82
CA GLU A 38 -16.10 -0.99 -7.88
C GLU A 38 -16.64 -0.22 -6.68
N ASP A 39 -17.93 -0.38 -6.35
CA ASP A 39 -18.54 0.25 -5.18
C ASP A 39 -17.79 -0.12 -3.88
N THR A 40 -17.37 -1.37 -3.73
CA THR A 40 -16.59 -1.75 -2.55
C THR A 40 -15.17 -1.18 -2.57
N ILE A 41 -14.52 -1.11 -3.73
CA ILE A 41 -13.19 -0.48 -3.86
C ILE A 41 -13.27 0.99 -3.42
N HIS A 42 -14.29 1.72 -3.85
CA HIS A 42 -14.52 3.11 -3.43
C HIS A 42 -14.76 3.21 -1.92
N LYS A 43 -15.60 2.34 -1.34
CA LYS A 43 -15.83 2.30 0.12
C LYS A 43 -14.54 1.96 0.89
N ALA A 44 -13.76 1.01 0.40
CA ALA A 44 -12.48 0.63 1.00
C ALA A 44 -11.52 1.81 0.99
N TRP A 45 -11.40 2.54 -0.13
CA TRP A 45 -10.61 3.76 -0.23
C TRP A 45 -11.07 4.84 0.74
N SER A 46 -12.36 5.18 0.74
CA SER A 46 -12.93 6.23 1.61
C SER A 46 -12.82 5.90 3.10
N SER A 47 -12.71 4.62 3.47
CA SER A 47 -12.50 4.20 4.85
C SER A 47 -11.04 4.32 5.33
N ILE A 48 -10.09 4.65 4.46
CA ILE A 48 -8.69 4.83 4.87
C ILE A 48 -8.53 6.19 5.52
N GLU A 49 -8.10 6.18 6.78
CA GLU A 49 -7.89 7.41 7.55
C GLU A 49 -6.68 8.17 7.04
N LEU A 50 -6.80 9.50 6.99
CA LEU A 50 -5.70 10.38 6.61
C LEU A 50 -4.47 10.18 7.52
N GLU A 51 -4.67 9.92 8.81
CA GLU A 51 -3.58 9.65 9.75
C GLU A 51 -2.74 8.43 9.34
N TYR A 52 -3.37 7.37 8.83
CA TYR A 52 -2.65 6.21 8.32
C TYR A 52 -1.80 6.56 7.09
N LEU A 53 -2.35 7.35 6.16
CA LEU A 53 -1.61 7.82 4.98
C LEU A 53 -0.42 8.70 5.38
N LEU A 54 -0.59 9.59 6.36
CA LEU A 54 0.50 10.43 6.87
C LEU A 54 1.62 9.56 7.48
N LYS A 55 1.28 8.56 8.30
CA LYS A 55 2.26 7.62 8.86
C LYS A 55 3.05 6.86 7.78
N LEU A 56 2.42 6.52 6.66
CA LEU A 56 3.09 5.90 5.52
C LEU A 56 4.10 6.85 4.87
N VAL A 57 3.74 8.11 4.64
CA VAL A 57 4.66 9.13 4.12
C VAL A 57 5.81 9.39 5.08
N GLU A 58 5.52 9.56 6.37
CA GLU A 58 6.52 9.75 7.43
C GLU A 58 7.46 8.54 7.60
N SER A 59 7.09 7.37 7.06
CA SER A 59 7.95 6.18 7.07
C SER A 59 9.08 6.23 6.03
N MET A 60 9.00 7.11 5.02
CA MET A 60 9.94 7.15 3.89
C MET A 60 11.41 7.26 4.30
N PRO A 61 11.81 8.14 5.25
CA PRO A 61 13.20 8.19 5.70
C PRO A 61 13.70 6.85 6.23
N ARG A 62 12.86 6.09 6.95
CA ARG A 62 13.21 4.76 7.48
C ARG A 62 13.35 3.71 6.36
N ARG A 63 12.52 3.77 5.32
CA ARG A 63 12.63 2.90 4.13
C ARG A 63 13.93 3.15 3.38
N CYS A 64 14.25 4.42 3.11
CA CYS A 64 15.50 4.79 2.46
C CYS A 64 16.73 4.32 3.25
N LEU A 65 16.73 4.51 4.58
CA LEU A 65 17.80 4.00 5.44
C LEU A 65 17.91 2.46 5.40
N ALA A 66 16.78 1.75 5.32
CA ALA A 66 16.78 0.30 5.19
C ALA A 66 17.44 -0.14 3.87
N VAL A 67 17.14 0.52 2.75
CA VAL A 67 17.78 0.25 1.45
C VAL A 67 19.27 0.52 1.48
N ILE A 68 19.70 1.62 2.11
CA ILE A 68 21.13 1.92 2.27
C ILE A 68 21.81 0.81 3.08
N LYS A 69 21.20 0.37 4.18
CA LYS A 69 21.72 -0.71 5.03
C LYS A 69 21.82 -2.05 4.28
N THR A 70 20.89 -2.34 3.38
CA THR A 70 20.90 -3.53 2.52
C THR A 70 21.73 -3.34 1.24
N LYS A 71 22.42 -2.20 1.08
CA LYS A 71 23.22 -1.85 -0.11
C LYS A 71 22.42 -1.97 -1.41
N GLY A 72 21.16 -1.53 -1.40
CA GLY A 72 20.25 -1.64 -2.55
C GLY A 72 19.47 -2.95 -2.64
N GLY A 73 19.68 -3.88 -1.70
CA GLY A 73 18.90 -5.12 -1.61
C GLY A 73 17.49 -4.91 -1.02
N LEU A 74 16.67 -5.97 -1.09
CA LEU A 74 15.31 -5.98 -0.57
C LEU A 74 15.24 -5.63 0.91
N THR A 75 14.25 -4.83 1.28
CA THR A 75 13.97 -4.50 2.68
C THR A 75 12.75 -5.24 3.21
N LYS A 76 12.41 -5.00 4.48
CA LYS A 76 11.22 -5.58 5.12
C LYS A 76 9.91 -4.89 4.76
N TYR A 77 9.98 -3.80 3.99
CA TYR A 77 8.89 -2.87 3.75
C TYR A 77 8.03 -3.26 2.55
#